data_AF-A0A0R3Q6C3-F1
#
_entry.id   AF-A0A0R3Q6C3-F1
#
_cell.length_a   1.000
_cell.length_b   1.000
_cell.length_c   1.000
_cell.angle_alpha   90.00
_cell.angle_beta   90.00
_cell.angle_gamma   90.00
#
_symmetry.space_group_name_H-M   'P 1'
#
loop_
_entity.id
_entity.type
_entity.pdbx_description
1 polymer ?
#
loop_
_entity_poly.entity_id
_entity_poly.type
_entity_poly.pdbx_seq_one_letter_code
_entity_poly.pdbx_strand_id
1 'polypeptide(L)'
;MIALRDNIIFFIDEFNNKDLRGTHAFAIPTPVGMPLSRRSFLSAVFSRKDNDDIQHFLNSEGSISQAAWFELGCGSSLSTRMKAMEQLESIVRGRRLQISTVEALYHETKDLYEVDEARDSFLKTFITLTEYQLDQLGLAMRDTFFSLIRSMGLSDLSLEWFIALSVNGDKVAGFEYDFMSLQLNWLREVLDLNKVDHRHAIRVLQLTQQAIKTNAGFITNKEIDEIVHNICLRICRKADHLTYECLLLLGIILKYGRIPDTKLLILITTLCSVMNEQKWGSTAWNVMRGLLGSHYGHNVIKLMLDLLKDSVNCPKTQVLVGAIYCIHTALWSQQVSFLFRLSFM
;
A
#
# COMPACT_ATOMS: atom_id res chain seq x y z
N MET A 1 -11.27 -8.95 34.77
CA MET A 1 -10.05 -8.35 35.36
C MET A 1 -8.80 -9.15 35.03
N ILE A 2 -8.76 -10.47 35.28
CA ILE A 2 -7.58 -11.32 35.01
C ILE A 2 -7.21 -11.34 33.50
N ALA A 3 -8.17 -11.62 32.60
CA ALA A 3 -7.91 -11.61 31.15
C ALA A 3 -7.50 -10.25 30.56
N LEU A 4 -7.90 -9.14 31.20
CA LEU A 4 -7.49 -7.78 30.79
C LEU A 4 -6.08 -7.47 31.27
N ARG A 5 -5.73 -7.92 32.48
CA ARG A 5 -4.38 -7.84 33.04
C ARG A 5 -3.39 -8.69 32.23
N ASP A 6 -3.77 -9.90 31.83
CA ASP A 6 -2.93 -10.79 31.02
C ASP A 6 -2.75 -10.26 29.59
N ASN A 7 -3.79 -9.68 28.98
CA ASN A 7 -3.66 -8.99 27.70
C ASN A 7 -2.81 -7.73 27.80
N ILE A 8 -3.01 -6.92 28.85
CA ILE A 8 -2.17 -5.73 29.12
C ILE A 8 -0.71 -6.16 29.28
N ILE A 9 -0.41 -7.18 30.09
CA ILE A 9 0.96 -7.70 30.31
C ILE A 9 1.56 -8.29 29.02
N PHE A 10 0.82 -9.11 28.27
CA PHE A 10 1.30 -9.70 27.01
C PHE A 10 1.64 -8.61 25.97
N PHE A 11 0.79 -7.60 25.83
CA PHE A 11 1.09 -6.46 24.98
C PHE A 11 2.26 -5.65 25.55
N ILE A 12 2.36 -5.43 26.86
CA ILE A 12 3.49 -4.73 27.48
C ILE A 12 4.84 -5.42 27.18
N ASP A 13 4.90 -6.76 27.20
CA ASP A 13 6.09 -7.52 26.84
C ASP A 13 6.42 -7.38 25.35
N GLU A 14 5.41 -7.40 24.48
CA GLU A 14 5.52 -7.13 23.04
C GLU A 14 5.88 -5.67 22.71
N PHE A 15 5.79 -4.75 23.67
CA PHE A 15 6.27 -3.37 23.59
C PHE A 15 7.69 -3.18 24.17
N ASN A 16 8.15 -4.08 25.03
CA ASN A 16 9.36 -3.94 25.85
C ASN A 16 10.62 -4.60 25.29
N ASN A 17 10.51 -5.46 24.27
CA ASN A 17 11.69 -6.10 23.66
C ASN A 17 12.58 -5.08 22.92
N LYS A 18 13.39 -4.32 23.66
CA LYS A 18 14.33 -3.29 23.20
C LYS A 18 15.71 -3.92 23.05
N ASP A 19 16.09 -4.23 21.83
CA ASP A 19 17.50 -4.34 21.47
C ASP A 19 17.78 -3.44 20.26
N LEU A 20 18.34 -2.26 20.54
CA LEU A 20 19.66 -1.81 20.05
C LEU A 20 19.79 -0.28 20.17
N ARG A 21 20.82 0.10 20.93
CA ARG A 21 21.36 1.47 21.03
C ARG A 21 22.10 1.81 19.74
N GLY A 22 21.97 3.05 19.30
CA GLY A 22 22.79 3.60 18.22
C GLY A 22 22.55 5.09 18.05
N THR A 23 23.14 5.89 18.93
CA THR A 23 23.27 7.35 18.80
C THR A 23 24.19 7.70 17.64
N HIS A 24 23.70 8.40 16.60
CA HIS A 24 24.54 9.30 15.81
C HIS A 24 23.76 10.52 15.35
N ALA A 25 24.32 11.68 15.70
CA ALA A 25 23.87 13.00 15.29
C ALA A 25 24.01 13.17 13.78
N PHE A 26 22.99 13.72 13.12
CA PHE A 26 23.08 14.15 11.73
C PHE A 26 22.95 15.67 11.65
N ALA A 27 23.96 16.27 11.03
CA ALA A 27 24.08 17.68 10.73
C ALA A 27 23.17 18.08 9.56
N ILE A 28 22.72 19.33 9.62
CA ILE A 28 21.94 20.05 8.61
C ILE A 28 22.86 20.52 7.48
N PRO A 29 22.43 20.49 6.20
CA PRO A 29 22.90 21.45 5.21
C PRO A 29 21.80 22.43 4.78
N THR A 30 22.22 23.69 4.65
CA THR A 30 21.51 24.89 4.15
C THR A 30 21.30 24.88 2.62
N PRO A 31 20.44 25.77 2.08
CA PRO A 31 19.96 25.69 0.69
C PRO A 31 20.88 26.45 -0.28
N VAL A 32 20.96 25.97 -1.53
CA VAL A 32 21.56 26.69 -2.66
C VAL A 32 20.53 26.83 -3.78
N GLY A 33 20.41 28.06 -4.28
CA GLY A 33 19.40 28.50 -5.25
C GLY A 33 19.70 28.17 -6.73
N MET A 34 18.63 28.34 -7.52
CA MET A 34 18.47 28.21 -8.98
C MET A 34 19.48 29.00 -9.85
N PRO A 35 19.65 28.69 -11.17
CA PRO A 35 18.79 29.28 -12.21
C PRO A 35 18.45 28.42 -13.47
N LEU A 36 17.23 28.67 -14.00
CA LEU A 36 16.82 28.90 -15.40
C LEU A 36 17.13 27.91 -16.55
N SER A 37 16.04 27.44 -17.17
CA SER A 37 15.71 27.48 -18.62
C SER A 37 16.83 27.31 -19.67
N ARG A 38 16.74 26.23 -20.46
CA ARG A 38 16.98 26.26 -21.91
C ARG A 38 16.14 25.21 -22.65
N ARG A 39 15.25 25.70 -23.51
CA ARG A 39 14.55 24.93 -24.55
C ARG A 39 15.54 24.44 -25.61
N SER A 40 15.21 23.27 -26.15
CA SER A 40 15.26 22.87 -27.56
C SER A 40 16.59 23.08 -28.30
N PHE A 41 17.29 22.00 -28.60
CA PHE A 41 17.87 21.73 -29.92
C PHE A 41 18.35 20.26 -29.89
N LEU A 42 17.85 19.43 -30.83
CA LEU A 42 18.27 18.07 -31.24
C LEU A 42 17.11 17.07 -31.50
N SER A 43 15.91 17.53 -31.89
CA SER A 43 14.78 16.63 -32.23
C SER A 43 14.63 16.27 -33.72
N ALA A 44 15.66 16.38 -34.56
CA ALA A 44 15.46 16.30 -36.02
C ALA A 44 16.31 15.27 -36.77
N VAL A 45 17.15 14.47 -36.10
CA VAL A 45 18.05 13.52 -36.80
C VAL A 45 17.80 12.05 -36.44
N PHE A 46 17.02 11.75 -35.40
CA PHE A 46 16.67 10.36 -35.04
C PHE A 46 15.21 9.95 -35.38
N SER A 47 14.30 10.87 -35.69
CA SER A 47 12.88 10.55 -35.94
C SER A 47 12.57 9.82 -37.25
N ARG A 48 13.50 9.75 -38.21
CA ARG A 48 13.21 9.14 -39.51
C ARG A 48 13.38 7.62 -39.54
N LYS A 49 14.16 7.05 -38.63
CA LYS A 49 14.41 5.59 -38.61
C LYS A 49 13.38 4.85 -37.74
N ASP A 50 12.97 5.46 -36.62
CA ASP A 50 11.91 4.91 -35.75
C ASP A 50 10.53 4.89 -36.44
N ASN A 51 10.27 5.81 -37.37
CA ASN A 51 8.97 5.92 -38.04
C ASN A 51 8.69 4.77 -39.01
N ASP A 52 9.71 4.17 -39.64
CA ASP A 52 9.52 3.07 -40.59
C ASP A 52 9.29 1.73 -39.85
N ASP A 53 9.93 1.52 -38.69
CA ASP A 53 9.78 0.31 -37.87
C ASP A 53 8.38 0.22 -37.20
N ILE A 54 7.78 1.36 -36.87
CA ILE A 54 6.41 1.42 -36.27
C ILE A 54 5.33 1.10 -37.31
N GLN A 55 5.61 1.26 -38.62
CA GLN A 55 4.62 0.98 -39.67
C GLN A 55 4.20 -0.50 -39.72
N HIS A 56 5.05 -1.42 -39.27
CA HIS A 56 4.73 -2.86 -39.26
C HIS A 56 3.57 -3.22 -38.34
N PHE A 57 3.25 -2.41 -37.34
CA PHE A 57 2.08 -2.61 -36.49
C PHE A 57 0.84 -1.84 -36.96
N LEU A 58 0.95 -0.95 -37.95
CA LEU A 58 -0.13 -0.11 -38.47
C LEU A 58 -1.00 -0.84 -39.52
N ASN A 59 -1.59 -1.99 -39.18
CA ASN A 59 -2.73 -2.54 -39.91
C ASN A 59 -3.99 -2.45 -39.03
N SER A 60 -5.06 -1.82 -39.56
CA SER A 60 -6.45 -1.66 -39.08
C SER A 60 -6.84 -1.94 -37.61
N GLU A 61 -7.66 -1.04 -37.04
CA GLU A 61 -8.60 -1.25 -35.91
C GLU A 61 -8.16 -2.28 -34.84
N GLY A 62 -7.07 -1.98 -34.13
CA GLY A 62 -6.63 -2.79 -32.97
C GLY A 62 -5.99 -4.16 -33.23
N SER A 63 -5.83 -4.60 -34.48
CA SER A 63 -5.13 -5.86 -34.84
C SER A 63 -3.60 -5.73 -34.87
N ILE A 64 -2.90 -6.81 -34.51
CA ILE A 64 -1.44 -6.95 -34.64
C ILE A 64 -1.13 -7.59 -36.00
N SER A 65 -0.14 -7.07 -36.72
CA SER A 65 0.20 -7.60 -38.05
C SER A 65 0.83 -8.99 -37.96
N GLN A 66 0.70 -9.75 -39.05
CA GLN A 66 1.31 -11.07 -39.15
C GLN A 66 2.84 -11.03 -38.99
N ALA A 67 3.50 -9.98 -39.49
CA ALA A 67 4.94 -9.78 -39.32
C ALA A 67 5.32 -9.60 -37.85
N ALA A 68 4.58 -8.76 -37.11
CA ALA A 68 4.81 -8.57 -35.69
C ALA A 68 4.58 -9.86 -34.88
N TRP A 69 3.58 -10.68 -35.23
CA TRP A 69 3.40 -12.00 -34.63
C TRP A 69 4.59 -12.93 -34.87
N PHE A 70 5.14 -12.97 -36.09
CA PHE A 70 6.32 -13.76 -36.38
C PHE A 70 7.55 -13.28 -35.60
N GLU A 71 7.73 -11.96 -35.47
CA GLU A 71 8.85 -11.38 -34.72
C GLU A 71 8.76 -11.64 -33.21
N LEU A 72 7.55 -11.66 -32.64
CA LEU A 72 7.30 -11.98 -31.23
C LEU A 72 7.41 -13.48 -30.93
N GLY A 73 7.18 -14.33 -31.92
CA GLY A 73 7.09 -15.77 -31.72
C GLY A 73 8.42 -16.44 -31.35
N CYS A 74 8.32 -17.60 -30.70
CA CYS A 74 9.48 -18.36 -30.22
C CYS A 74 10.48 -18.81 -31.31
N GLY A 75 10.08 -18.79 -32.59
CA GLY A 75 10.95 -19.07 -33.73
C GLY A 75 11.92 -17.93 -34.08
N SER A 76 11.71 -16.72 -33.54
CA SER A 76 12.55 -15.55 -33.78
C SER A 76 13.71 -15.46 -32.79
N SER A 77 14.79 -14.78 -33.17
CA SER A 77 15.93 -14.55 -32.28
C SER A 77 15.53 -13.73 -31.04
N LEU A 78 16.19 -13.94 -29.90
CA LEU A 78 15.90 -13.19 -28.67
C LEU A 78 15.98 -11.67 -28.89
N SER A 79 16.98 -11.19 -29.63
CA SER A 79 17.12 -9.76 -29.94
C SER A 79 15.95 -9.23 -30.78
N THR A 80 15.47 -10.02 -31.75
CA THR A 80 14.28 -9.67 -32.54
C THR A 80 13.05 -9.58 -31.66
N ARG A 81 12.82 -10.57 -30.80
CA ARG A 81 11.66 -10.62 -29.89
C ARG A 81 11.67 -9.45 -28.91
N MET A 82 12.82 -9.12 -28.31
CA MET A 82 12.95 -7.96 -27.42
C MET A 82 12.63 -6.63 -28.12
N LYS A 83 13.11 -6.44 -29.35
CA LYS A 83 12.76 -5.25 -30.15
C LYS A 83 11.26 -5.18 -30.45
N ALA A 84 10.66 -6.32 -30.80
CA ALA A 84 9.22 -6.39 -31.05
C ALA A 84 8.41 -6.08 -29.77
N MET A 85 8.87 -6.51 -28.59
CA MET A 85 8.26 -6.19 -27.30
C MET A 85 8.33 -4.69 -26.97
N GLU A 86 9.47 -4.04 -27.24
CA GLU A 86 9.63 -2.59 -27.07
C GLU A 86 8.72 -1.80 -28.02
N GLN A 87 8.61 -2.23 -29.29
CA GLN A 87 7.71 -1.63 -30.26
C GLN A 87 6.25 -1.80 -29.84
N LEU A 88 5.87 -3.00 -29.39
CA LEU A 88 4.53 -3.28 -28.87
C LEU A 88 4.20 -2.34 -27.70
N GLU A 89 5.11 -2.18 -26.75
CA GLU A 89 4.97 -1.28 -25.60
C GLU A 89 4.69 0.17 -26.04
N SER A 90 5.39 0.67 -27.08
CA SER A 90 5.18 2.02 -27.62
C SER A 90 3.76 2.21 -28.18
N ILE A 91 3.24 1.19 -28.85
CA ILE A 91 2.01 1.29 -29.64
C ILE A 91 0.75 1.17 -28.79
N VAL A 92 0.77 0.32 -27.76
CA VAL A 92 -0.41 0.02 -26.93
C VAL A 92 -0.86 1.23 -26.10
N ARG A 93 -0.01 2.25 -25.94
CA ARG A 93 -0.35 3.52 -25.28
C ARG A 93 -1.32 4.38 -26.09
N GLY A 94 -1.22 4.32 -27.42
CA GLY A 94 -2.02 5.14 -28.34
C GLY A 94 -3.14 4.38 -29.04
N ARG A 95 -3.28 3.08 -28.77
CA ARG A 95 -4.14 2.19 -29.55
C ARG A 95 -4.81 1.14 -28.68
N ARG A 96 -6.14 1.04 -28.79
CA ARG A 96 -6.91 -0.07 -28.21
C ARG A 96 -6.74 -1.33 -29.07
N LEU A 97 -6.36 -2.44 -28.44
CA LEU A 97 -6.24 -3.74 -29.09
C LEU A 97 -7.60 -4.44 -29.15
N GLN A 98 -7.74 -5.40 -30.08
CA GLN A 98 -8.90 -6.28 -30.15
C GLN A 98 -8.98 -7.19 -28.91
N ILE A 99 -10.20 -7.62 -28.56
CA ILE A 99 -10.46 -8.58 -27.48
C ILE A 99 -9.59 -9.83 -27.69
N SER A 100 -9.10 -10.43 -26.60
CA SER A 100 -8.22 -11.60 -26.58
C SER A 100 -6.82 -11.43 -27.19
N THR A 101 -6.52 -10.29 -27.81
CA THR A 101 -5.16 -10.00 -28.32
C THR A 101 -4.12 -10.03 -27.20
N VAL A 102 -4.44 -9.45 -26.03
CA VAL A 102 -3.53 -9.43 -24.87
C VAL A 102 -3.25 -10.83 -24.34
N GLU A 103 -4.27 -11.70 -24.34
CA GLU A 103 -4.15 -13.10 -23.93
C GLU A 103 -3.29 -13.90 -24.91
N ALA A 104 -3.51 -13.73 -26.22
CA ALA A 104 -2.66 -14.33 -27.24
C ALA A 104 -1.21 -13.85 -27.14
N LEU A 105 -0.98 -12.55 -26.93
CA LEU A 105 0.35 -11.99 -26.70
C LEU A 105 1.03 -12.62 -25.50
N TYR A 106 0.30 -12.77 -24.38
CA TYR A 106 0.84 -13.43 -23.19
C TYR A 106 1.26 -14.86 -23.49
N HIS A 107 0.40 -15.65 -24.15
CA HIS A 107 0.74 -17.04 -24.45
C HIS A 107 1.93 -17.20 -25.40
N GLU A 108 2.09 -16.30 -26.36
CA GLU A 108 3.19 -16.33 -27.33
C GLU A 108 4.53 -15.85 -26.73
N THR A 109 4.50 -15.03 -25.67
CA THR A 109 5.69 -14.35 -25.13
C THR A 109 6.02 -14.69 -23.68
N LYS A 110 5.19 -15.45 -22.97
CA LYS A 110 5.40 -15.79 -21.55
C LYS A 110 6.72 -16.51 -21.28
N ASP A 111 7.29 -17.19 -22.26
CA ASP A 111 8.59 -17.83 -22.13
C ASP A 111 9.72 -16.80 -21.93
N LEU A 112 9.56 -15.55 -22.39
CA LEU A 112 10.51 -14.46 -22.17
C LEU A 112 10.61 -14.06 -20.69
N TYR A 113 9.60 -14.35 -19.87
CA TYR A 113 9.66 -14.12 -18.43
C TYR A 113 10.71 -15.02 -17.74
N GLU A 114 10.92 -16.23 -18.28
CA GLU A 114 11.90 -17.19 -17.75
C GLU A 114 13.34 -16.86 -18.17
N VAL A 115 13.53 -15.98 -19.16
CA VAL A 115 14.84 -15.57 -19.68
C VAL A 115 15.31 -14.30 -18.97
N ASP A 116 16.40 -14.36 -18.22
CA ASP A 116 16.89 -13.24 -17.39
C ASP A 116 17.11 -11.96 -18.21
N GLU A 117 17.68 -12.05 -19.42
CA GLU A 117 17.95 -10.89 -20.28
C GLU A 117 16.67 -10.25 -20.85
N ALA A 118 15.57 -10.98 -20.94
CA ALA A 118 14.31 -10.51 -21.52
C ALA A 118 13.20 -10.26 -20.49
N ARG A 119 13.36 -10.74 -19.25
CA ARG A 119 12.35 -10.65 -18.18
C ARG A 119 11.88 -9.22 -17.96
N ASP A 120 12.80 -8.27 -17.85
CA ASP A 120 12.45 -6.85 -17.63
C ASP A 120 11.68 -6.24 -18.79
N SER A 121 12.04 -6.58 -20.03
CA SER A 121 11.33 -6.14 -21.24
C SER A 121 9.91 -6.70 -21.24
N PHE A 122 9.77 -8.01 -20.98
CA PHE A 122 8.47 -8.66 -20.83
C PHE A 122 7.59 -7.96 -19.79
N LEU A 123 8.12 -7.74 -18.57
CA LEU A 123 7.37 -7.12 -17.48
C LEU A 123 6.92 -5.70 -17.84
N LYS A 124 7.80 -4.87 -18.39
CA LYS A 124 7.46 -3.48 -18.79
C LYS A 124 6.38 -3.44 -19.86
N THR A 125 6.46 -4.32 -20.86
CA THR A 125 5.43 -4.43 -21.90
C THR A 125 4.10 -4.86 -21.29
N PHE A 126 4.07 -5.85 -20.38
CA PHE A 126 2.83 -6.33 -19.77
C PHE A 126 2.23 -5.38 -18.73
N ILE A 127 3.05 -4.61 -18.02
CA ILE A 127 2.58 -3.49 -17.19
C ILE A 127 1.84 -2.48 -18.07
N THR A 128 2.46 -2.07 -19.18
CA THR A 128 1.87 -1.11 -20.12
C THR A 128 0.59 -1.67 -20.76
N LEU A 129 0.61 -2.92 -21.22
CA LEU A 129 -0.60 -3.59 -21.73
C LEU A 129 -1.72 -3.60 -20.68
N THR A 130 -1.39 -3.90 -19.43
CA THR A 130 -2.36 -3.92 -18.34
C THR A 130 -2.93 -2.53 -18.08
N GLU A 131 -2.11 -1.50 -18.06
CA GLU A 131 -2.52 -0.11 -17.81
C GLU A 131 -3.48 0.41 -18.90
N TYR A 132 -3.17 0.17 -20.18
CA TYR A 132 -3.90 0.74 -21.30
C TYR A 132 -5.01 -0.16 -21.86
N GLN A 133 -4.96 -1.47 -21.61
CA GLN A 133 -5.90 -2.45 -22.15
C GLN A 133 -6.73 -3.16 -21.06
N LEU A 134 -6.74 -2.66 -19.83
CA LEU A 134 -7.38 -3.31 -18.67
C LEU A 134 -8.82 -3.77 -18.91
N ASP A 135 -9.59 -2.97 -19.65
CA ASP A 135 -11.00 -3.25 -20.01
C ASP A 135 -11.16 -4.34 -21.08
N GLN A 136 -10.07 -4.79 -21.70
CA GLN A 136 -10.04 -5.92 -22.63
C GLN A 136 -9.60 -7.22 -21.97
N LEU A 137 -9.05 -7.17 -20.75
CA LEU A 137 -8.66 -8.36 -20.01
C LEU A 137 -9.90 -9.02 -19.39
N GLY A 138 -10.14 -10.27 -19.78
CA GLY A 138 -11.08 -11.15 -19.08
C GLY A 138 -10.60 -11.51 -17.67
N LEU A 139 -11.53 -11.96 -16.81
CA LEU A 139 -11.25 -12.26 -15.41
C LEU A 139 -10.15 -13.32 -15.23
N ALA A 140 -10.14 -14.38 -16.05
CA ALA A 140 -9.12 -15.42 -16.00
C ALA A 140 -7.71 -14.88 -16.31
N MET A 141 -7.61 -13.92 -17.24
CA MET A 141 -6.33 -13.29 -17.57
C MET A 141 -5.86 -12.37 -16.44
N ARG A 142 -6.78 -11.68 -15.78
CA ARG A 142 -6.46 -10.87 -14.59
C ARG A 142 -5.95 -11.74 -13.44
N ASP A 143 -6.59 -12.88 -13.18
CA ASP A 143 -6.11 -13.85 -12.18
C ASP A 143 -4.72 -14.39 -12.53
N THR A 144 -4.48 -14.68 -13.82
CA THR A 144 -3.16 -15.13 -14.30
C THR A 144 -2.09 -14.07 -14.06
N PHE A 145 -2.36 -12.80 -14.39
CA PHE A 145 -1.43 -11.70 -14.10
C PHE A 145 -1.23 -11.50 -12.60
N PHE A 146 -2.30 -11.54 -11.81
CA PHE A 146 -2.21 -11.45 -10.36
C PHE A 146 -1.35 -12.57 -9.76
N SER A 147 -1.52 -13.81 -10.22
CA SER A 147 -0.72 -14.96 -9.79
C SER A 147 0.76 -14.78 -10.10
N LEU A 148 1.10 -14.24 -11.27
CA LEU A 148 2.48 -13.92 -11.64
C LEU A 148 3.06 -12.81 -10.75
N ILE A 149 2.30 -11.73 -10.53
CA ILE A 149 2.67 -10.65 -9.61
C ILE A 149 2.97 -11.18 -8.22
N ARG A 150 2.12 -12.06 -7.70
CA ARG A 150 2.30 -12.68 -6.38
C ARG A 150 3.59 -13.51 -6.31
N SER A 151 3.95 -14.21 -7.38
CA SER A 151 5.16 -15.04 -7.43
C SER A 151 6.47 -14.23 -7.41
N MET A 152 6.44 -12.97 -7.89
CA MET A 152 7.63 -12.11 -7.96
C MET A 152 8.05 -11.51 -6.61
N GLY A 153 7.17 -11.51 -5.60
CA GLY A 153 7.38 -10.74 -4.37
C GLY A 153 7.31 -9.23 -4.62
N LEU A 154 7.80 -8.42 -3.66
CA LEU A 154 7.77 -6.96 -3.77
C LEU A 154 8.99 -6.44 -4.55
N SER A 155 8.73 -5.81 -5.70
CA SER A 155 9.73 -5.12 -6.51
C SER A 155 9.11 -3.89 -7.17
N ASP A 156 9.92 -3.07 -7.83
CA ASP A 156 9.43 -1.94 -8.64
C ASP A 156 8.38 -2.40 -9.66
N LEU A 157 8.71 -3.45 -10.42
CA LEU A 157 7.88 -3.93 -11.53
C LEU A 157 6.62 -4.64 -11.03
N SER A 158 6.71 -5.46 -9.97
CA SER A 158 5.52 -6.14 -9.44
C SER A 158 4.55 -5.16 -8.79
N LEU A 159 5.04 -4.11 -8.13
CA LEU A 159 4.20 -3.05 -7.57
C LEU A 159 3.51 -2.25 -8.67
N GLU A 160 4.24 -1.80 -9.70
CA GLU A 160 3.63 -1.06 -10.83
C GLU A 160 2.62 -1.93 -11.59
N TRP A 161 2.92 -3.22 -11.78
CA TRP A 161 1.97 -4.13 -12.43
C TRP A 161 0.70 -4.32 -11.60
N PHE A 162 0.83 -4.50 -10.28
CA PHE A 162 -0.33 -4.60 -9.42
C PHE A 162 -1.15 -3.31 -9.41
N ILE A 163 -0.50 -2.13 -9.42
CA ILE A 163 -1.20 -0.84 -9.51
C ILE A 163 -1.96 -0.73 -10.83
N ALA A 164 -1.36 -1.10 -11.96
CA ALA A 164 -2.04 -1.12 -13.24
C ALA A 164 -3.24 -2.09 -13.23
N LEU A 165 -3.02 -3.33 -12.77
CA LEU A 165 -4.04 -4.39 -12.75
C LEU A 165 -5.22 -4.05 -11.85
N SER A 166 -4.94 -3.42 -10.71
CA SER A 166 -5.95 -3.09 -9.70
C SER A 166 -6.55 -1.70 -9.86
N VAL A 167 -6.14 -0.91 -10.85
CA VAL A 167 -6.47 0.53 -10.96
C VAL A 167 -6.15 1.24 -9.63
N ASN A 168 -4.89 1.15 -9.21
CA ASN A 168 -4.40 1.70 -7.94
C ASN A 168 -5.20 1.21 -6.71
N GLY A 169 -5.60 -0.06 -6.69
CA GLY A 169 -6.38 -0.68 -5.62
C GLY A 169 -7.89 -0.46 -5.70
N ASP A 170 -8.40 0.26 -6.71
CA ASP A 170 -9.83 0.49 -6.89
C ASP A 170 -10.59 -0.78 -7.30
N LYS A 171 -10.08 -1.53 -8.27
CA LYS A 171 -10.76 -2.68 -8.90
C LYS A 171 -9.97 -3.98 -8.72
N VAL A 172 -10.54 -4.95 -8.02
CA VAL A 172 -9.88 -6.26 -7.78
C VAL A 172 -10.57 -7.42 -8.50
N ALA A 173 -11.38 -7.11 -9.52
CA ALA A 173 -12.17 -8.12 -10.22
C ALA A 173 -11.26 -9.17 -10.89
N GLY A 174 -11.51 -10.45 -10.58
CA GLY A 174 -10.72 -11.60 -11.01
C GLY A 174 -9.77 -12.16 -9.95
N PHE A 175 -9.51 -11.43 -8.86
CA PHE A 175 -8.63 -11.86 -7.77
C PHE A 175 -9.12 -11.28 -6.42
N GLU A 176 -10.44 -11.14 -6.27
CA GLU A 176 -11.12 -10.44 -5.18
C GLU A 176 -10.83 -11.03 -3.81
N TYR A 177 -10.61 -12.34 -3.73
CA TYR A 177 -10.39 -13.04 -2.46
C TYR A 177 -8.92 -13.19 -2.08
N ASP A 178 -7.99 -12.86 -2.98
CA ASP A 178 -6.56 -13.08 -2.76
C ASP A 178 -5.74 -11.78 -2.73
N PHE A 179 -6.26 -10.66 -3.26
CA PHE A 179 -5.48 -9.41 -3.35
C PHE A 179 -4.96 -8.92 -2.00
N MET A 180 -5.76 -9.06 -0.94
CA MET A 180 -5.38 -8.57 0.38
C MET A 180 -4.27 -9.42 1.00
N SER A 181 -4.22 -10.72 0.69
CA SER A 181 -3.10 -11.57 1.12
C SER A 181 -1.75 -11.10 0.55
N LEU A 182 -1.72 -10.66 -0.72
CA LEU A 182 -0.53 -10.07 -1.35
C LEU A 182 -0.16 -8.75 -0.67
N GLN A 183 -1.12 -7.84 -0.48
CA GLN A 183 -0.87 -6.55 0.17
C GLN A 183 -0.38 -6.72 1.62
N LEU A 184 -0.92 -7.68 2.36
CA LEU A 184 -0.45 -8.04 3.70
C LEU A 184 1.00 -8.53 3.69
N ASN A 185 1.37 -9.38 2.73
CA ASN A 185 2.76 -9.83 2.60
C ASN A 185 3.70 -8.64 2.35
N TRP A 186 3.32 -7.73 1.45
CA TRP A 186 4.09 -6.50 1.21
C TRP A 186 4.11 -5.56 2.41
N LEU A 187 3.00 -5.41 3.14
CA LEU A 187 2.95 -4.61 4.36
C LEU A 187 3.92 -5.13 5.42
N ARG A 188 3.98 -6.45 5.64
CA ARG A 188 4.94 -7.04 6.59
C ARG A 188 6.38 -6.74 6.17
N GLU A 189 6.68 -6.78 4.88
CA GLU A 189 8.01 -6.49 4.36
C GLU A 189 8.40 -5.01 4.51
N VAL A 190 7.50 -4.08 4.15
CA VAL A 190 7.83 -2.64 4.18
C VAL A 190 7.80 -2.03 5.58
N LEU A 191 7.10 -2.69 6.52
CA LEU A 191 7.01 -2.26 7.93
C LEU A 191 7.99 -3.00 8.84
N ASP A 192 8.83 -3.90 8.30
CA ASP A 192 9.84 -4.64 9.06
C ASP A 192 10.74 -3.69 9.85
N LEU A 193 10.78 -3.89 11.18
CA LEU A 193 11.54 -3.06 12.11
C LEU A 193 13.06 -3.26 11.99
N ASN A 194 13.50 -4.37 11.42
CA ASN A 194 14.92 -4.71 11.28
C ASN A 194 15.56 -4.12 10.02
N LYS A 195 14.75 -3.59 9.10
CA LYS A 195 15.23 -3.01 7.84
C LYS A 195 15.28 -1.49 7.91
N VAL A 196 16.24 -0.91 7.16
CA VAL A 196 16.21 0.51 6.82
C VAL A 196 14.96 0.77 5.97
N ASP A 197 14.39 1.96 6.10
CA ASP A 197 13.11 2.33 5.52
C ASP A 197 12.97 1.85 4.06
N HIS A 198 11.96 1.02 3.83
CA HIS A 198 11.76 0.38 2.54
C HIS A 198 11.27 1.41 1.51
N ARG A 199 11.93 1.49 0.34
CA ARG A 199 11.61 2.48 -0.72
C ARG A 199 10.14 2.48 -1.15
N HIS A 200 9.46 1.33 -1.02
CA HIS A 200 8.05 1.16 -1.40
C HIS A 200 7.05 1.38 -0.27
N ALA A 201 7.50 1.66 0.96
CA ALA A 201 6.65 1.67 2.15
C ALA A 201 5.43 2.60 2.00
N ILE A 202 5.65 3.85 1.60
CA ILE A 202 4.58 4.84 1.42
C ILE A 202 3.57 4.36 0.37
N ARG A 203 4.06 3.85 -0.77
CA ARG A 203 3.18 3.45 -1.87
C ARG A 203 2.36 2.21 -1.54
N VAL A 204 2.94 1.24 -0.82
CA VAL A 204 2.21 0.06 -0.32
C VAL A 204 1.16 0.45 0.72
N LEU A 205 1.47 1.39 1.63
CA LEU A 205 0.50 1.91 2.59
C LEU A 205 -0.67 2.61 1.90
N GLN A 206 -0.40 3.48 0.92
CA GLN A 206 -1.44 4.19 0.16
C GLN A 206 -2.29 3.25 -0.70
N LEU A 207 -1.67 2.25 -1.31
CA LEU A 207 -2.36 1.21 -2.08
C LEU A 207 -3.29 0.39 -1.17
N THR A 208 -2.86 0.04 0.04
CA THR A 208 -3.69 -0.64 1.04
C THR A 208 -4.85 0.24 1.47
N GLN A 209 -4.60 1.53 1.73
CA GLN A 209 -5.66 2.50 2.07
C GLN A 209 -6.74 2.54 0.98
N GLN A 210 -6.33 2.64 -0.27
CA GLN A 210 -7.28 2.69 -1.39
C GLN A 210 -8.04 1.38 -1.52
N ALA A 211 -7.38 0.23 -1.40
CA ALA A 211 -8.04 -1.07 -1.50
C ALA A 211 -9.07 -1.32 -0.38
N ILE A 212 -8.78 -0.93 0.87
CA ILE A 212 -9.76 -1.01 1.96
C ILE A 212 -10.96 -0.10 1.68
N LYS A 213 -10.72 1.10 1.17
CA LYS A 213 -11.78 2.09 0.89
C LYS A 213 -12.79 1.58 -0.15
N THR A 214 -12.34 0.88 -1.17
CA THR A 214 -13.17 0.49 -2.33
C THR A 214 -13.62 -0.97 -2.29
N ASN A 215 -12.85 -1.83 -1.63
CA ASN A 215 -13.04 -3.29 -1.67
C ASN A 215 -13.28 -3.91 -0.29
N ALA A 216 -13.76 -3.12 0.70
CA ALA A 216 -14.04 -3.58 2.07
C ALA A 216 -14.87 -4.88 2.14
N GLY A 217 -15.80 -5.09 1.20
CA GLY A 217 -16.67 -6.28 1.17
C GLY A 217 -15.94 -7.60 0.89
N PHE A 218 -14.71 -7.56 0.37
CA PHE A 218 -13.91 -8.74 0.09
C PHE A 218 -12.81 -8.99 1.14
N ILE A 219 -12.64 -8.07 2.09
CA ILE A 219 -11.58 -8.14 3.09
C ILE A 219 -12.12 -8.78 4.36
N THR A 220 -11.44 -9.83 4.82
CA THR A 220 -11.85 -10.58 6.01
C THR A 220 -11.46 -9.85 7.30
N ASN A 221 -12.19 -10.13 8.39
CA ASN A 221 -11.84 -9.60 9.71
C ASN A 221 -10.43 -10.01 10.17
N LYS A 222 -9.96 -11.20 9.75
CA LYS A 222 -8.61 -11.68 10.07
C LYS A 222 -7.54 -10.84 9.39
N GLU A 223 -7.77 -10.43 8.15
CA GLU A 223 -6.84 -9.56 7.43
C GLU A 223 -6.80 -8.16 8.06
N ILE A 224 -7.96 -7.58 8.42
CA ILE A 224 -8.00 -6.31 9.16
C ILE A 224 -7.29 -6.43 10.51
N ASP A 225 -7.48 -7.53 11.25
CA ASP A 225 -6.80 -7.80 12.52
C ASP A 225 -5.28 -7.70 12.39
N GLU A 226 -4.76 -8.29 11.33
CA GLU A 226 -3.33 -8.32 11.04
C GLU A 226 -2.80 -6.95 10.59
N ILE A 227 -3.54 -6.23 9.74
CA ILE A 227 -3.16 -4.86 9.34
C ILE A 227 -3.10 -3.95 10.56
N VAL A 228 -4.14 -3.95 11.40
CA VAL A 228 -4.20 -3.11 12.60
C VAL A 228 -3.04 -3.45 13.53
N HIS A 229 -2.77 -4.73 13.76
CA HIS A 229 -1.67 -5.16 14.61
C HIS A 229 -0.30 -4.71 14.08
N ASN A 230 0.01 -4.97 12.81
CA ASN A 230 1.28 -4.59 12.19
C ASN A 230 1.51 -3.07 12.23
N ILE A 231 0.47 -2.29 11.94
CA ILE A 231 0.54 -0.83 11.96
C ILE A 231 0.75 -0.31 13.38
N CYS A 232 -0.01 -0.82 14.34
CA CYS A 232 0.11 -0.40 15.73
C CYS A 232 1.49 -0.75 16.31
N LEU A 233 1.97 -1.97 16.06
CA LEU A 233 3.30 -2.41 16.46
C LEU A 233 4.39 -1.50 15.86
N ARG A 234 4.30 -1.20 14.55
CA ARG A 234 5.26 -0.35 13.85
C ARG A 234 5.35 1.04 14.48
N ILE A 235 4.22 1.72 14.69
CA ILE A 235 4.17 3.05 15.29
C ILE A 235 4.78 3.01 16.71
N CYS A 236 4.40 2.00 17.50
CA CYS A 236 4.81 1.90 18.89
C CYS A 236 6.30 1.60 19.10
N ARG A 237 6.91 0.91 18.13
CA ARG A 237 8.33 0.54 18.17
C ARG A 237 9.21 1.58 17.49
N LYS A 238 8.74 2.20 16.41
CA LYS A 238 9.49 3.18 15.62
C LYS A 238 8.52 4.25 15.09
N ALA A 239 8.40 5.36 15.80
CA ALA A 239 7.65 6.52 15.32
C ALA A 239 8.54 7.38 14.41
N ASP A 240 8.34 7.31 13.10
CA ASP A 240 9.13 8.01 12.08
C ASP A 240 8.23 8.61 10.98
N HIS A 241 8.82 8.89 9.82
CA HIS A 241 8.13 9.48 8.68
C HIS A 241 6.96 8.63 8.13
N LEU A 242 6.92 7.32 8.39
CA LEU A 242 5.81 6.44 7.98
C LEU A 242 4.61 6.53 8.93
N THR A 243 4.79 7.06 10.14
CA THR A 243 3.74 7.16 11.17
C THR A 243 2.49 7.86 10.65
N TYR A 244 2.66 8.90 9.83
CA TYR A 244 1.54 9.65 9.26
C TYR A 244 0.65 8.75 8.37
N GLU A 245 1.24 8.05 7.40
CA GLU A 245 0.52 7.13 6.50
C GLU A 245 -0.08 5.94 7.25
N CYS A 246 0.62 5.46 8.28
CA CYS A 246 0.12 4.42 9.18
C CYS A 246 -1.16 4.86 9.93
N LEU A 247 -1.18 6.10 10.45
CA LEU A 247 -2.36 6.65 11.11
C LEU A 247 -3.52 6.88 10.14
N LEU A 248 -3.24 7.31 8.90
CA LEU A 248 -4.26 7.44 7.86
C LEU A 248 -4.90 6.09 7.54
N LEU A 249 -4.09 5.03 7.42
CA LEU A 249 -4.59 3.66 7.22
C LEU A 249 -5.51 3.20 8.35
N LEU A 250 -5.16 3.46 9.62
CA LEU A 250 -6.05 3.18 10.75
C LEU A 250 -7.37 3.96 10.66
N GLY A 251 -7.33 5.22 10.23
CA GLY A 251 -8.52 6.03 10.00
C GLY A 251 -9.42 5.50 8.88
N ILE A 252 -8.82 4.99 7.79
CA ILE A 252 -9.55 4.33 6.69
C ILE A 252 -10.22 3.04 7.17
N ILE A 253 -9.50 2.20 7.93
CA ILE A 253 -10.05 0.97 8.52
C ILE A 253 -11.24 1.29 9.43
N LEU A 254 -11.12 2.32 10.26
CA LEU A 254 -12.21 2.77 11.13
C LEU A 254 -13.45 3.24 10.35
N LYS A 255 -13.25 3.86 9.18
CA LYS A 255 -14.32 4.42 8.36
C LYS A 255 -15.04 3.39 7.48
N TYR A 256 -14.29 2.46 6.90
CA TYR A 256 -14.80 1.53 5.88
C TYR A 256 -14.79 0.06 6.32
N GLY A 257 -14.05 -0.28 7.38
CA GLY A 257 -13.94 -1.62 7.93
C GLY A 257 -14.48 -1.71 9.35
N ARG A 258 -14.11 -2.80 10.03
CA ARG A 258 -14.42 -3.03 11.44
C ARG A 258 -13.14 -3.38 12.18
N ILE A 259 -12.85 -2.63 13.23
CA ILE A 259 -11.69 -2.90 14.08
C ILE A 259 -11.99 -4.10 14.98
N PRO A 260 -11.16 -5.15 15.00
CA PRO A 260 -11.38 -6.28 15.88
C PRO A 260 -11.31 -5.84 17.35
N ASP A 261 -12.26 -6.31 18.16
CA ASP A 261 -12.33 -5.97 19.60
C ASP A 261 -11.04 -6.35 20.33
N THR A 262 -10.40 -7.44 19.90
CA THR A 262 -9.09 -7.93 20.37
C THR A 262 -7.95 -6.94 20.16
N LYS A 263 -8.06 -6.04 19.18
CA LYS A 263 -7.02 -5.04 18.85
C LYS A 263 -7.34 -3.64 19.35
N LEU A 264 -8.48 -3.45 20.02
CA LEU A 264 -8.89 -2.13 20.47
C LEU A 264 -7.90 -1.55 21.49
N LEU A 265 -7.41 -2.37 22.42
CA LEU A 265 -6.44 -1.93 23.43
C LEU A 265 -5.11 -1.49 22.80
N ILE A 266 -4.52 -2.32 21.93
CA ILE A 266 -3.26 -1.96 21.27
C ILE A 266 -3.43 -0.66 20.47
N LEU A 267 -4.52 -0.51 19.72
CA LEU A 267 -4.82 0.71 18.98
C LEU A 267 -4.90 1.95 19.89
N ILE A 268 -5.64 1.86 21.00
CA ILE A 268 -5.75 2.97 21.98
C ILE A 268 -4.37 3.34 22.51
N THR A 269 -3.59 2.36 22.96
CA THR A 269 -2.25 2.63 23.51
C THR A 269 -1.32 3.23 22.47
N THR A 270 -1.38 2.76 21.21
CA THR A 270 -0.65 3.34 20.08
C THR A 270 -1.02 4.81 19.89
N LEU A 271 -2.30 5.12 19.72
CA LEU A 271 -2.76 6.50 19.50
C LEU A 271 -2.38 7.41 20.66
N CYS A 272 -2.55 6.96 21.90
CA CYS A 272 -2.14 7.72 23.09
C CYS A 272 -0.63 7.97 23.11
N SER A 273 0.20 7.00 22.73
CA SER A 273 1.66 7.14 22.72
C SER A 273 2.18 8.24 21.80
N VAL A 274 1.42 8.57 20.75
CA VAL A 274 1.79 9.55 19.73
C VAL A 274 0.94 10.83 19.76
N MET A 275 0.02 10.94 20.72
CA MET A 275 -0.99 12.00 20.77
C MET A 275 -0.39 13.40 20.99
N ASN A 276 0.68 13.48 21.79
CA ASN A 276 1.31 14.74 22.17
C ASN A 276 2.47 15.15 21.24
N GLU A 277 2.63 14.46 20.12
CA GLU A 277 3.69 14.74 19.14
C GLU A 277 3.22 15.80 18.14
N GLN A 278 4.02 16.85 17.92
CA GLN A 278 3.64 17.98 17.07
C GLN A 278 3.38 17.56 15.61
N LYS A 279 4.11 16.54 15.12
CA LYS A 279 4.06 16.11 13.71
C LYS A 279 2.79 15.35 13.34
N TRP A 280 2.27 14.51 14.24
CA TRP A 280 1.19 13.57 13.92
C TRP A 280 0.10 13.48 15.00
N GLY A 281 0.20 14.22 16.11
CA GLY A 281 -0.79 14.24 17.19
C GLY A 281 -2.19 14.63 16.72
N SER A 282 -2.30 15.60 15.79
CA SER A 282 -3.59 15.97 15.18
C SER A 282 -4.21 14.80 14.39
N THR A 283 -3.40 14.06 13.62
CA THR A 283 -3.85 12.88 12.87
C THR A 283 -4.27 11.77 13.82
N ALA A 284 -3.47 11.49 14.86
CA ALA A 284 -3.80 10.49 15.88
C ALA A 284 -5.10 10.85 16.64
N TRP A 285 -5.29 12.13 16.96
CA TRP A 285 -6.52 12.62 17.58
C TRP A 285 -7.74 12.43 16.68
N ASN A 286 -7.62 12.64 15.37
CA ASN A 286 -8.73 12.41 14.45
C ASN A 286 -9.15 10.93 14.41
N VAL A 287 -8.19 10.00 14.46
CA VAL A 287 -8.49 8.56 14.57
C VAL A 287 -9.14 8.25 15.92
N MET A 288 -8.58 8.75 17.03
CA MET A 288 -9.14 8.57 18.37
C MET A 288 -10.56 9.14 18.48
N ARG A 289 -10.81 10.31 17.91
CA ARG A 289 -12.13 10.93 17.89
C ARG A 289 -13.13 10.08 17.11
N GLY A 290 -12.72 9.53 15.97
CA GLY A 290 -13.54 8.58 15.22
C GLY A 290 -13.91 7.35 16.06
N LEU A 291 -12.94 6.80 16.82
CA LEU A 291 -13.19 5.67 17.72
C LEU A 291 -14.21 6.04 18.80
N LEU A 292 -14.03 7.20 19.46
CA LEU A 292 -14.93 7.69 20.49
C LEU A 292 -16.33 7.97 19.97
N GLY A 293 -16.47 8.40 18.71
CA GLY A 293 -17.76 8.64 18.05
C GLY A 293 -18.43 7.39 17.46
N SER A 294 -17.77 6.24 17.51
CA SER A 294 -18.28 4.97 16.98
C SER A 294 -18.94 4.11 18.06
N HIS A 295 -19.38 2.90 17.71
CA HIS A 295 -19.89 1.91 18.67
C HIS A 295 -18.84 1.45 19.69
N TYR A 296 -17.55 1.72 19.47
CA TYR A 296 -16.49 1.46 20.45
C TYR A 296 -16.43 2.48 21.58
N GLY A 297 -17.10 3.64 21.47
CA GLY A 297 -16.85 4.81 22.32
C GLY A 297 -16.85 4.52 23.83
N HIS A 298 -17.86 3.81 24.33
CA HIS A 298 -17.93 3.40 25.74
C HIS A 298 -16.74 2.50 26.14
N ASN A 299 -16.41 1.51 25.32
CA ASN A 299 -15.31 0.59 25.58
C ASN A 299 -13.94 1.30 25.53
N VAL A 300 -13.76 2.25 24.60
CA VAL A 300 -12.54 3.06 24.52
C VAL A 300 -12.34 3.90 25.79
N ILE A 301 -13.38 4.57 26.28
CA ILE A 301 -13.32 5.34 27.53
C ILE A 301 -12.98 4.44 28.71
N LYS A 302 -13.68 3.29 28.83
CA LYS A 302 -13.44 2.31 29.88
C LYS A 302 -11.99 1.82 29.87
N LEU A 303 -11.47 1.42 28.72
CA LEU A 303 -10.09 0.95 28.56
C LEU A 303 -9.07 2.05 28.92
N MET A 304 -9.30 3.31 28.53
CA MET A 304 -8.43 4.42 28.94
C MET A 304 -8.48 4.67 30.46
N LEU A 305 -9.65 4.58 31.09
CA LEU A 305 -9.76 4.69 32.56
C LEU A 305 -9.07 3.52 33.26
N ASP A 306 -9.18 2.31 32.73
CA ASP A 306 -8.51 1.12 33.27
C ASP A 306 -6.99 1.26 33.14
N LEU A 307 -6.48 1.81 32.02
CA LEU A 307 -5.05 2.15 31.86
C LEU A 307 -4.56 3.16 32.91
N LEU A 308 -5.37 4.17 33.26
CA LEU A 308 -5.02 5.17 34.28
C LEU A 308 -5.08 4.61 35.70
N LYS A 309 -6.03 3.71 35.98
CA LYS A 309 -6.12 3.02 37.28
C LYS A 309 -4.97 2.06 37.50
N ASP A 310 -4.50 1.41 36.43
CA ASP A 310 -3.35 0.50 36.45
C ASP A 310 -2.05 1.19 36.02
N SER A 311 -1.88 2.47 36.37
CA SER A 311 -0.74 3.29 35.95
C SER A 311 0.61 2.72 36.39
N VAL A 312 0.64 1.93 37.46
CA VAL A 312 1.85 1.29 38.00
C VAL A 312 2.39 0.23 37.04
N ASN A 313 1.51 -0.48 36.33
CA ASN A 313 1.89 -1.50 35.36
C ASN A 313 1.96 -0.95 33.92
N CYS A 314 1.65 0.33 33.70
CA CYS A 314 1.75 0.94 32.37
C CYS A 314 3.21 1.35 32.06
N PRO A 315 3.85 0.80 31.01
CA PRO A 315 5.30 0.93 30.82
C PRO A 315 5.73 2.29 30.25
N LYS A 316 4.80 3.09 29.69
CA LYS A 316 5.14 4.35 29.02
C LYS A 316 4.29 5.50 29.54
N THR A 317 4.93 6.45 30.23
CA THR A 317 4.30 7.70 30.70
C THR A 317 3.58 8.44 29.56
N GLN A 318 4.12 8.39 28.34
CA GLN A 318 3.49 8.98 27.14
C GLN A 318 2.08 8.44 26.88
N VAL A 319 1.84 7.14 27.12
CA VAL A 319 0.51 6.53 26.96
C VAL A 319 -0.46 7.07 28.00
N LEU A 320 -0.04 7.19 29.26
CA LEU A 320 -0.87 7.76 30.33
C LEU A 320 -1.20 9.23 30.07
N VAL A 321 -0.21 10.02 29.67
CA VAL A 321 -0.40 11.43 29.29
C VAL A 321 -1.35 11.55 28.10
N GLY A 322 -1.19 10.70 27.09
CA GLY A 322 -2.10 10.63 25.94
C GLY A 322 -3.52 10.24 26.34
N ALA A 323 -3.69 9.28 27.26
CA ALA A 323 -5.01 8.88 27.76
C ALA A 323 -5.71 10.02 28.53
N ILE A 324 -4.97 10.73 29.40
CA ILE A 324 -5.48 11.93 30.10
C ILE A 324 -5.90 12.99 29.07
N TYR A 325 -5.05 13.26 28.08
CA TYR A 325 -5.35 14.22 27.01
C TYR A 325 -6.62 13.83 26.24
N CYS A 326 -6.77 12.55 25.89
CA CYS A 326 -7.94 12.06 25.15
C CYS A 326 -9.21 12.20 25.98
N ILE A 327 -9.20 11.77 27.24
CA ILE A 327 -10.37 11.87 28.13
C ILE A 327 -10.73 13.34 28.35
N HIS A 328 -9.75 14.19 28.66
CA HIS A 328 -9.96 15.62 28.83
C HIS A 328 -10.61 16.20 27.57
N THR A 329 -9.97 16.05 26.41
CA THR A 329 -10.46 16.63 25.15
C THR A 329 -11.85 16.10 24.79
N ALA A 330 -12.13 14.83 25.06
CA ALA A 330 -13.44 14.23 24.81
C ALA A 330 -14.55 14.81 25.71
N LEU A 331 -14.28 14.99 27.01
CA LEU A 331 -15.21 15.61 27.98
C LEU A 331 -15.59 17.05 27.61
N TRP A 332 -14.63 17.81 27.08
CA TRP A 332 -14.83 19.22 26.74
C TRP A 332 -15.27 19.45 25.28
N SER A 333 -15.31 18.40 24.45
CA SER A 333 -15.78 18.52 23.07
C SER A 333 -17.31 18.45 22.98
N GLN A 334 -17.94 19.47 22.38
CA GLN A 334 -19.40 19.55 22.29
C GLN A 334 -20.05 18.38 21.53
N GLN A 335 -19.35 17.78 20.56
CA GLN A 335 -19.86 16.65 19.76
C GLN A 335 -19.78 15.28 20.46
N VAL A 336 -18.80 15.04 21.32
CA VAL A 336 -18.63 13.74 22.02
C VAL A 336 -19.36 13.74 23.38
N SER A 337 -19.72 14.92 23.89
CA SER A 337 -20.42 15.12 25.17
C SER A 337 -21.73 14.33 25.32
N PHE A 338 -22.42 14.02 24.22
CA PHE A 338 -23.70 13.28 24.25
C PHE A 338 -23.53 11.79 24.60
N LEU A 339 -22.43 11.17 24.15
CA LEU A 339 -22.07 9.78 24.49
C LEU A 339 -21.51 9.67 25.92
N PHE A 340 -20.79 10.69 26.39
CA PHE A 340 -20.23 10.73 27.74
C PHE A 340 -21.29 10.79 28.84
N ARG A 341 -22.42 11.49 28.63
CA ARG A 341 -23.49 11.61 29.63
C ARG A 341 -24.17 10.28 29.96
N LEU A 342 -24.19 9.32 29.03
CA LEU A 342 -24.80 8.00 29.23
C LEU A 342 -23.87 6.98 29.92
N SER A 343 -22.56 7.23 29.96
CA SER A 343 -21.59 6.29 30.58
C SER A 343 -21.27 6.61 32.04
N PHE A 344 -21.65 7.81 32.50
CA PHE A 344 -21.48 8.27 33.89
C PHE A 344 -22.81 8.32 34.69
N MET A 345 -23.94 8.00 34.05
CA MET A 345 -25.18 7.59 34.72
C MET A 345 -25.19 6.06 34.79
#